data_AF-A0A9D6IHD6-F1
#
_entry.id   AF-A0A9D6IHD6-F1
#
_cell.length_a   1.000
_cell.length_b   1.000
_cell.length_c   1.000
_cell.angle_alpha   90.00
_cell.angle_beta   90.00
_cell.angle_gamma   90.00
#
_symmetry.space_group_name_H-M   'P 1'
#
loop_
_entity.id
_entity.type
_entity.pdbx_description
1 polymer ?
#
loop_
_entity_poly.entity_id
_entity_poly.type
_entity_poly.pdbx_seq_one_letter_code
_entity_poly.pdbx_strand_id
1 'polypeptide(L)'
;MAQTFRTLAIFLTIAILSTILVGFWSFLSHGPRTDKDLYIVHFVLGLSTAIGILLVHCLIFIYFLGTGRWVKEVTIAYQMPDEPWHKETRTLKRQTFPPALFSMLIGIAAAAAGAGAQLQEWPWQVHMTLGLLTLAINLWAFRIELRNVAANALVIEGVMREVDRIRAARGLVSNEEALHEEV
;
A
#
# COMPACT_ATOMS: atom_id res chain seq x y z
N MET A 1 -6.11 -1.89 11.00
CA MET A 1 -5.32 -1.84 9.75
C MET A 1 -6.13 -1.55 8.50
N ALA A 2 -7.18 -2.30 8.15
CA ALA A 2 -7.94 -2.07 6.90
C ALA A 2 -8.52 -0.64 6.77
N GLN A 3 -9.05 -0.07 7.86
CA GLN A 3 -9.55 1.32 7.87
C GLN A 3 -8.44 2.36 7.66
N THR A 4 -7.31 2.20 8.35
CA THR A 4 -6.12 3.06 8.17
C THR A 4 -5.66 3.02 6.72
N PHE A 5 -5.53 1.82 6.15
CA PHE A 5 -5.10 1.64 4.78
C PHE A 5 -6.09 2.24 3.77
N ARG A 6 -7.41 2.05 3.98
CA ARG A 6 -8.45 2.69 3.16
C ARG A 6 -8.34 4.21 3.15
N THR A 7 -8.08 4.81 4.31
CA THR A 7 -7.92 6.26 4.44
C THR A 7 -6.70 6.75 3.66
N LEU A 8 -5.57 6.04 3.77
CA LEU A 8 -4.35 6.32 3.01
C LEU A 8 -4.57 6.18 1.50
N ALA A 9 -5.26 5.13 1.06
CA ALA A 9 -5.56 4.88 -0.36
C ALA A 9 -6.44 5.99 -0.96
N ILE A 10 -7.44 6.47 -0.22
CA ILE A 10 -8.29 7.60 -0.64
C ILE A 10 -7.45 8.87 -0.75
N PHE A 11 -6.70 9.20 0.30
CA PHE A 11 -5.85 10.38 0.33
C PHE A 11 -4.84 10.38 -0.83
N LEU A 12 -4.20 9.24 -1.07
CA LEU A 12 -3.20 9.09 -2.13
C LEU A 12 -3.83 9.17 -3.53
N THR A 13 -5.05 8.63 -3.70
CA THR A 13 -5.80 8.76 -4.96
C THR A 13 -6.14 10.22 -5.24
N ILE A 14 -6.58 10.97 -4.22
CA ILE A 14 -6.85 12.42 -4.34
C ILE A 14 -5.55 13.16 -4.68
N ALA A 15 -4.42 12.79 -4.07
CA ALA A 15 -3.12 13.39 -4.35
C ALA A 15 -2.69 13.15 -5.81
N ILE A 16 -2.81 11.92 -6.32
CA ILE A 16 -2.52 11.57 -7.73
C ILE A 16 -3.42 12.39 -8.69
N LEU A 17 -4.73 12.43 -8.43
CA LEU A 17 -5.67 13.21 -9.24
C LEU A 17 -5.31 14.70 -9.23
N SER A 18 -4.99 15.24 -8.06
CA SER A 18 -4.59 16.65 -7.92
C SER A 18 -3.30 16.94 -8.68
N THR A 19 -2.29 16.07 -8.60
CA THR A 19 -1.04 16.19 -9.39
C THR A 19 -1.33 16.26 -10.89
N ILE A 20 -2.18 15.35 -11.38
CA ILE A 20 -2.55 15.27 -12.80
C ILE A 20 -3.30 16.54 -13.22
N LEU A 21 -4.30 16.98 -12.44
CA LEU A 21 -5.10 18.17 -12.74
C LEU A 21 -4.25 19.44 -12.78
N VAL A 22 -3.34 19.63 -11.80
CA VAL A 22 -2.41 20.77 -11.81
C VAL A 22 -1.45 20.67 -13.00
N GLY A 23 -0.99 19.47 -13.37
CA GLY A 23 -0.16 19.27 -14.55
C GLY A 23 -0.86 19.68 -15.85
N PHE A 24 -2.11 19.25 -16.05
CA PHE A 24 -2.93 19.67 -17.18
C PHE A 24 -3.22 21.18 -17.17
N TRP A 25 -3.50 21.75 -16.00
CA TRP A 25 -3.74 23.18 -15.86
C TRP A 25 -2.49 24.01 -16.21
N SER A 26 -1.31 23.56 -15.75
CA SER A 26 -0.02 24.16 -16.09
C SER A 26 0.30 24.07 -17.58
N PHE A 27 -0.17 23.03 -18.27
CA PHE A 27 0.01 22.86 -19.71
C PHE A 27 -0.93 23.74 -20.54
N LEU A 28 -2.17 23.97 -20.07
CA LEU A 28 -3.19 24.75 -20.78
C LEU A 28 -3.04 26.26 -20.56
N SER A 29 -2.62 26.67 -19.38
CA SER A 29 -2.33 28.07 -19.07
C SER A 29 -1.09 28.49 -19.86
N HIS A 30 -1.22 29.43 -20.79
CA HIS A 30 -0.08 30.01 -21.52
C HIS A 30 0.13 31.44 -21.01
N GLY A 31 1.15 31.69 -20.18
CA GLY A 31 1.50 33.02 -19.71
C GLY A 31 2.77 33.06 -18.83
N PRO A 32 3.76 33.93 -19.10
CA PRO A 32 5.14 33.78 -18.59
C PRO A 32 5.33 33.87 -17.07
N ARG A 33 4.37 34.42 -16.31
CA ARG A 33 4.38 34.42 -14.84
C ARG A 33 3.60 33.26 -14.24
N THR A 34 2.38 33.02 -14.72
CA THR A 34 1.49 31.93 -14.26
C THR A 34 2.10 30.55 -14.51
N ASP A 35 2.87 30.38 -15.59
CA ASP A 35 3.50 29.12 -15.95
C ASP A 35 4.53 28.65 -14.92
N LYS A 36 5.27 29.57 -14.27
CA LYS A 36 6.31 29.20 -13.30
C LYS A 36 5.73 28.74 -11.97
N ASP A 37 4.71 29.43 -11.46
CA ASP A 37 4.11 29.11 -10.16
C ASP A 37 3.37 27.76 -10.22
N LEU A 38 2.56 27.55 -11.27
CA LEU A 38 1.83 26.30 -11.47
C LEU A 38 2.76 25.11 -11.69
N TYR A 39 3.85 25.31 -12.43
CA TYR A 39 4.87 24.28 -12.61
C TYR A 39 5.51 23.87 -11.27
N ILE A 40 5.90 24.82 -10.42
CA ILE A 40 6.49 24.51 -9.10
C ILE A 40 5.49 23.74 -8.24
N VAL A 41 4.20 24.14 -8.25
CA VAL A 41 3.15 23.42 -7.53
C VAL A 41 3.01 21.99 -8.07
N HIS A 42 2.95 21.80 -9.39
CA HIS A 42 2.90 20.47 -10.00
C HIS A 42 4.12 19.62 -9.61
N PHE A 43 5.33 20.19 -9.64
CA PHE A 43 6.57 19.51 -9.30
C PHE A 43 6.59 19.04 -7.84
N VAL A 44 6.34 19.95 -6.89
CA VAL A 44 6.36 19.63 -5.44
C VAL A 44 5.25 18.65 -5.10
N LEU A 45 4.05 18.86 -5.64
CA LEU A 45 2.91 17.98 -5.42
C LEU A 45 3.19 16.59 -6.03
N GLY A 46 3.72 16.52 -7.25
CA GLY A 46 4.05 15.26 -7.92
C GLY A 46 5.14 14.48 -7.19
N LEU A 47 6.20 15.14 -6.73
CA LEU A 47 7.25 14.51 -5.93
C LEU A 47 6.69 14.00 -4.60
N SER A 48 5.88 14.81 -3.92
CA SER A 48 5.23 14.44 -2.65
C SER A 48 4.28 13.25 -2.84
N THR A 49 3.50 13.24 -3.92
CA THR A 49 2.63 12.12 -4.30
C THR A 49 3.45 10.85 -4.57
N ALA A 50 4.55 10.94 -5.33
CA ALA A 50 5.40 9.79 -5.62
C ALA A 50 5.99 9.18 -4.34
N ILE A 51 6.49 10.02 -3.42
CA ILE A 51 6.96 9.58 -2.09
C ILE A 51 5.82 8.96 -1.28
N GLY A 52 4.61 9.52 -1.35
CA GLY A 52 3.42 8.96 -0.72
C GLY A 52 3.06 7.56 -1.24
N ILE A 53 3.15 7.34 -2.57
CA ILE A 53 2.96 6.03 -3.20
C ILE A 53 3.94 5.02 -2.61
N LEU A 54 5.23 5.37 -2.60
CA LEU A 54 6.30 4.53 -2.04
C LEU A 54 6.00 4.18 -0.58
N LEU A 55 5.72 5.18 0.25
CA LEU A 55 5.45 5.00 1.67
C LEU A 55 4.27 4.05 1.91
N VAL A 56 3.13 4.29 1.25
CA VAL A 56 1.89 3.53 1.45
C VAL A 56 2.07 2.06 1.04
N HIS A 57 2.72 1.77 -0.08
CA HIS A 57 2.97 0.39 -0.50
C HIS A 57 4.06 -0.30 0.33
N CYS A 58 5.07 0.43 0.82
CA CYS A 58 6.03 -0.10 1.79
C CYS A 58 5.35 -0.51 3.11
N LEU A 59 4.36 0.25 3.59
CA LEU A 59 3.58 -0.13 4.78
C LEU A 59 2.82 -1.45 4.57
N ILE A 60 2.29 -1.69 3.37
CA ILE A 60 1.68 -2.98 3.02
C ILE A 60 2.70 -4.12 3.09
N PHE A 61 3.93 -3.91 2.61
CA PHE A 61 4.98 -4.92 2.69
C PHE A 61 5.31 -5.25 4.14
N ILE A 62 5.52 -4.23 4.97
CA ILE A 62 5.82 -4.38 6.39
C ILE A 62 4.68 -5.13 7.10
N TYR A 63 3.42 -4.76 6.84
CA TYR A 63 2.25 -5.43 7.42
C TYR A 63 2.25 -6.93 7.10
N PHE A 64 2.30 -7.31 5.82
CA PHE A 64 2.26 -8.73 5.44
C PHE A 64 3.50 -9.53 5.86
N LEU A 65 4.68 -8.90 5.91
CA LEU A 65 5.90 -9.54 6.43
C LEU A 65 5.77 -9.79 7.94
N GLY A 66 5.34 -8.79 8.69
CA GLY A 66 5.15 -8.87 10.13
C GLY A 66 4.08 -9.91 10.51
N THR A 67 2.87 -9.77 9.97
CA THR A 67 1.76 -10.66 10.33
C THR A 67 1.98 -12.08 9.81
N GLY A 68 2.55 -12.25 8.61
CA GLY A 68 2.83 -13.58 8.07
C GLY A 68 3.87 -14.33 8.90
N ARG A 69 4.91 -13.64 9.39
CA ARG A 69 5.89 -14.20 10.31
C ARG A 69 5.26 -14.57 11.65
N TRP A 70 4.47 -13.67 12.22
CA TRP A 70 3.76 -13.93 13.48
C TRP A 70 2.84 -15.15 13.38
N VAL A 71 2.00 -15.25 12.34
CA VAL A 71 1.13 -16.43 12.12
C VAL A 71 1.97 -17.71 12.04
N LYS A 72 3.08 -17.69 11.30
CA LYS A 72 3.98 -18.85 11.20
C LYS A 72 4.52 -19.26 12.58
N GLU A 73 5.07 -18.32 13.34
CA GLU A 73 5.67 -18.60 14.65
C GLU A 73 4.64 -19.12 15.65
N VAL A 74 3.43 -18.52 15.69
CA VAL A 74 2.33 -18.97 16.56
C VAL A 74 1.84 -20.37 16.17
N THR A 75 1.64 -20.63 14.89
CA THR A 75 1.19 -21.97 14.44
C THR A 75 2.20 -23.07 14.79
N ILE A 76 3.50 -22.77 14.72
CA ILE A 76 4.56 -23.70 15.16
C ILE A 76 4.50 -23.92 16.68
N ALA A 77 4.41 -22.84 17.47
CA ALA A 77 4.38 -22.91 18.93
C ALA A 77 3.18 -23.72 19.47
N TYR A 78 2.03 -23.60 18.82
CA TYR A 78 0.79 -24.28 19.21
C TYR A 78 0.54 -25.59 18.45
N GLN A 79 1.49 -26.03 17.60
CA GLN A 79 1.37 -27.25 16.78
C GLN A 79 0.10 -27.25 15.91
N MET A 80 -0.28 -26.08 15.40
CA MET A 80 -1.42 -25.91 14.51
C MET A 80 -1.04 -26.33 13.08
N PRO A 81 -2.00 -26.83 12.28
CA PRO A 81 -1.74 -27.18 10.88
C PRO A 81 -1.39 -25.94 10.03
N ASP A 82 -0.66 -26.13 8.93
CA ASP A 82 -0.27 -25.03 8.03
C ASP A 82 -1.48 -24.41 7.30
N GLU A 83 -2.50 -25.21 6.98
CA GLU A 83 -3.79 -24.79 6.43
C GLU A 83 -4.87 -24.89 7.52
N PRO A 84 -5.74 -23.88 7.71
CA PRO A 84 -5.95 -22.68 6.87
C PRO A 84 -5.08 -21.45 7.23
N TRP A 85 -4.08 -21.59 8.10
CA TRP A 85 -3.42 -20.43 8.72
C TRP A 85 -2.26 -19.85 7.91
N HIS A 86 -1.06 -20.41 8.09
CA HIS A 86 0.17 -19.87 7.50
C HIS A 86 0.19 -19.97 5.98
N LYS A 87 -0.39 -21.04 5.39
CA LYS A 87 -0.56 -21.17 3.94
C LYS A 87 -1.38 -20.02 3.34
N GLU A 88 -2.44 -19.60 4.00
CA GLU A 88 -3.32 -18.53 3.52
C GLU A 88 -2.60 -17.18 3.56
N THR A 89 -1.95 -16.83 4.67
CA THR A 89 -1.16 -15.58 4.75
C THR A 89 -0.06 -15.50 3.67
N ARG A 90 0.57 -16.64 3.34
CA ARG A 90 1.56 -16.71 2.23
C ARG A 90 0.91 -16.46 0.87
N THR A 91 -0.30 -16.98 0.65
CA THR A 91 -1.05 -16.76 -0.59
C THR A 91 -1.49 -15.31 -0.73
N LEU A 92 -2.05 -14.72 0.32
CA LEU A 92 -2.43 -13.31 0.35
C LEU A 92 -1.22 -12.40 0.08
N LYS A 93 -0.07 -12.68 0.71
CA LYS A 93 1.20 -11.96 0.45
C LYS A 93 1.59 -12.04 -1.04
N ARG A 94 1.59 -13.24 -1.63
CA ARG A 94 1.97 -13.45 -3.04
C ARG A 94 1.04 -12.73 -4.02
N GLN A 95 -0.23 -12.60 -3.69
CA GLN A 95 -1.20 -11.84 -4.49
C GLN A 95 -1.02 -10.32 -4.33
N THR A 96 -0.54 -9.86 -3.18
CA THR A 96 -0.48 -8.43 -2.84
C THR A 96 0.81 -7.77 -3.31
N PHE A 97 1.95 -8.46 -3.26
CA PHE A 97 3.25 -7.85 -3.50
C PHE A 97 3.48 -7.38 -4.94
N PRO A 98 3.12 -8.14 -5.99
CA PRO A 98 3.33 -7.67 -7.35
C PRO A 98 2.56 -6.39 -7.70
N PRO A 99 1.25 -6.25 -7.43
CA PRO A 99 0.52 -5.01 -7.69
C PRO A 99 1.10 -3.78 -6.97
N ALA A 100 1.48 -3.95 -5.71
CA ALA A 100 2.13 -2.91 -4.91
C ALA A 100 3.48 -2.49 -5.51
N LEU A 101 4.31 -3.46 -5.93
CA LEU A 101 5.59 -3.19 -6.59
C LEU A 101 5.40 -2.44 -7.91
N PHE A 102 4.45 -2.87 -8.74
CA PHE A 102 4.14 -2.16 -9.99
C PHE A 102 3.67 -0.73 -9.73
N SER A 103 2.89 -0.49 -8.67
CA SER A 103 2.43 0.85 -8.28
C SER A 103 3.58 1.77 -7.87
N MET A 104 4.56 1.24 -7.13
CA MET A 104 5.78 1.99 -6.79
C MET A 104 6.63 2.28 -8.04
N LEU A 105 6.86 1.28 -8.88
CA LEU A 105 7.70 1.42 -10.07
C LEU A 105 7.10 2.39 -11.09
N ILE A 106 5.78 2.37 -11.31
CA ILE A 106 5.14 3.31 -12.23
C ILE A 106 5.19 4.75 -11.69
N GLY A 107 5.03 4.95 -10.37
CA GLY A 107 5.18 6.26 -9.74
C GLY A 107 6.59 6.82 -9.90
N ILE A 108 7.62 5.98 -9.70
CA ILE A 108 9.02 6.35 -9.96
C ILE A 108 9.22 6.71 -11.44
N ALA A 109 8.71 5.88 -12.35
CA ALA A 109 8.83 6.12 -13.79
C ALA A 109 8.16 7.43 -14.22
N ALA A 110 6.97 7.73 -13.69
CA ALA A 110 6.26 8.98 -13.98
C ALA A 110 7.05 10.21 -13.49
N ALA A 111 7.63 10.14 -12.30
CA ALA A 111 8.48 11.21 -11.76
C ALA A 111 9.76 11.41 -12.60
N ALA A 112 10.44 10.31 -12.97
CA ALA A 112 11.63 10.36 -13.82
C ALA A 112 11.31 10.93 -15.23
N ALA A 113 10.19 10.52 -15.82
CA ALA A 113 9.73 11.07 -17.09
C ALA A 113 9.37 12.55 -17.00
N GLY A 114 8.90 13.03 -15.84
CA GLY A 114 8.67 14.45 -15.59
C GLY A 114 9.96 15.26 -15.68
N ALA A 115 11.05 14.75 -15.07
CA ALA A 115 12.38 15.35 -15.21
C ALA A 115 12.89 15.28 -16.66
N GLY A 116 12.69 14.16 -17.36
CA GLY A 116 13.06 14.02 -18.78
C GLY A 116 12.34 15.01 -19.70
N ALA A 117 11.05 15.24 -19.46
CA ALA A 117 10.26 16.24 -20.19
C ALA A 117 10.73 17.67 -19.89
N GLN A 118 11.07 17.97 -18.64
CA GLN A 118 11.62 19.28 -18.26
C GLN A 118 12.95 19.57 -18.96
N LEU A 119 13.83 18.57 -19.05
CA LEU A 119 15.12 18.68 -19.75
C LEU A 119 15.00 18.68 -21.27
N GLN A 120 13.78 18.57 -21.83
CA GLN A 120 13.51 18.45 -23.27
C GLN A 120 14.12 17.20 -23.93
N GLU A 121 14.55 16.22 -23.13
CA GLU A 121 15.09 14.95 -23.62
C GLU A 121 13.97 14.00 -24.04
N TRP A 122 12.84 14.03 -23.34
CA TRP A 122 11.71 13.11 -23.55
C TRP A 122 10.44 13.84 -23.98
N PRO A 123 9.63 13.26 -24.88
CA PRO A 123 8.33 13.82 -25.24
C PRO A 123 7.40 13.89 -24.02
N TRP A 124 6.68 15.01 -23.87
CA TRP A 124 5.74 15.22 -22.77
C TRP A 124 4.65 14.14 -22.68
N GLN A 125 4.29 13.52 -23.82
CA GLN A 125 3.32 12.42 -23.90
C GLN A 125 3.75 11.21 -23.07
N VAL A 126 5.06 10.97 -22.94
CA VAL A 126 5.60 9.88 -22.12
C VAL A 126 5.29 10.14 -20.65
N HIS A 127 5.60 11.34 -20.15
CA HIS A 127 5.28 11.74 -18.78
C HIS A 127 3.76 11.69 -18.51
N MET A 128 2.95 12.24 -19.40
CA MET A 128 1.49 12.21 -19.26
C MET A 128 0.95 10.76 -19.22
N THR A 129 1.41 9.89 -20.13
CA THR A 129 0.97 8.49 -20.20
C THR A 129 1.33 7.75 -18.91
N LEU A 130 2.55 7.94 -18.41
CA LEU A 130 2.99 7.33 -17.14
C LEU A 130 2.22 7.88 -15.94
N GLY A 131 1.83 9.16 -15.94
CA GLY A 131 0.94 9.73 -14.92
C GLY A 131 -0.44 9.08 -14.90
N LEU A 132 -1.06 8.89 -16.07
CA LEU A 132 -2.36 8.21 -16.19
C LEU A 132 -2.27 6.72 -15.80
N LEU A 133 -1.20 6.05 -16.21
CA LEU A 133 -0.92 4.67 -15.80
C LEU A 133 -0.68 4.57 -14.29
N THR A 134 -0.04 5.57 -13.68
CA THR A 134 0.13 5.63 -12.22
C THR A 134 -1.21 5.60 -11.51
N LEU A 135 -2.18 6.41 -11.95
CA LEU A 135 -3.54 6.38 -11.40
C LEU A 135 -4.19 5.00 -11.58
N ALA A 136 -4.19 4.47 -12.80
CA ALA A 136 -4.85 3.19 -13.10
C ALA A 136 -4.26 2.01 -12.30
N ILE A 137 -2.92 1.90 -12.25
CA ILE A 137 -2.22 0.83 -11.55
C ILE A 137 -2.39 0.95 -10.04
N ASN A 138 -2.33 2.16 -9.47
CA ASN A 138 -2.55 2.37 -8.03
C ASN A 138 -4.00 2.00 -7.63
N LEU A 139 -5.02 2.40 -8.41
CA LEU A 139 -6.40 1.99 -8.15
C LEU A 139 -6.59 0.47 -8.18
N TRP A 140 -5.95 -0.20 -9.14
CA TRP A 140 -5.94 -1.65 -9.23
C TRP A 140 -5.25 -2.30 -8.02
N ALA A 141 -4.07 -1.80 -7.63
CA ALA A 141 -3.34 -2.29 -6.47
C ALA A 141 -4.12 -2.09 -5.16
N PHE A 142 -4.67 -0.89 -4.91
CA PHE A 142 -5.46 -0.61 -3.71
C PHE A 142 -6.67 -1.55 -3.58
N ARG A 143 -7.32 -1.89 -4.69
CA ARG A 143 -8.43 -2.86 -4.68
C ARG A 143 -7.98 -4.23 -4.18
N ILE A 144 -6.84 -4.72 -4.68
CA ILE A 144 -6.29 -6.02 -4.27
C ILE A 144 -5.80 -5.96 -2.82
N GLU A 145 -5.05 -4.92 -2.47
CA GLU A 145 -4.49 -4.72 -1.14
C GLU A 145 -5.58 -4.61 -0.07
N LEU A 146 -6.63 -3.80 -0.29
CA LEU A 146 -7.74 -3.68 0.65
C LEU A 146 -8.43 -5.03 0.91
N ARG A 147 -8.70 -5.79 -0.16
CA ARG A 147 -9.29 -7.12 -0.04
C ARG A 147 -8.39 -8.05 0.77
N ASN A 148 -7.11 -8.07 0.45
CA ASN A 148 -6.17 -9.01 1.06
C ASN A 148 -5.81 -8.63 2.49
N VAL A 149 -5.75 -7.33 2.82
CA VAL A 149 -5.57 -6.84 4.20
C VAL A 149 -6.75 -7.24 5.07
N ALA A 150 -7.98 -7.11 4.56
CA ALA A 150 -9.18 -7.57 5.26
C ALA A 150 -9.18 -9.09 5.45
N ALA A 151 -8.85 -9.86 4.42
CA ALA A 151 -8.73 -11.32 4.53
C ALA A 151 -7.67 -11.73 5.55
N ASN A 152 -6.50 -11.07 5.56
CA ASN A 152 -5.43 -11.36 6.51
C ASN A 152 -5.83 -11.04 7.96
N ALA A 153 -6.64 -10.01 8.18
CA ALA A 153 -7.19 -9.72 9.50
C ALA A 153 -8.08 -10.87 10.01
N LEU A 154 -8.91 -11.45 9.15
CA LEU A 154 -9.72 -12.63 9.50
C LEU A 154 -8.86 -13.85 9.82
N VAL A 155 -7.73 -14.04 9.14
CA VAL A 155 -6.77 -15.12 9.46
C VAL A 155 -6.19 -14.90 10.85
N ILE A 156 -5.77 -13.68 11.18
CA ILE A 156 -5.22 -13.33 12.51
C ILE A 156 -6.26 -13.59 13.61
N GLU A 157 -7.49 -13.13 13.42
CA GLU A 157 -8.59 -13.38 14.36
C GLU A 157 -8.89 -14.87 14.53
N GLY A 158 -8.80 -15.65 13.45
CA GLY A 158 -8.95 -17.11 13.51
C GLY A 158 -7.82 -17.79 14.28
N VAL A 159 -6.57 -17.36 14.08
CA VAL A 159 -5.41 -17.87 14.83
C VAL A 159 -5.56 -17.57 16.32
N MET A 160 -5.93 -16.35 16.69
CA MET A 160 -6.16 -15.97 18.10
C MET A 160 -7.22 -16.87 18.76
N ARG A 161 -8.37 -17.04 18.10
CA ARG A 161 -9.44 -17.92 18.62
C ARG A 161 -9.01 -19.37 18.78
N GLU A 162 -8.24 -19.89 17.83
CA GLU A 162 -7.75 -21.27 17.90
C GLU A 162 -6.69 -21.46 19.00
N VAL A 163 -5.83 -20.45 19.20
CA VAL A 163 -4.90 -20.41 20.33
C VAL A 163 -5.67 -20.46 21.66
N ASP A 164 -6.70 -19.63 21.84
CA ASP A 164 -7.53 -19.63 23.05
C ASP A 164 -8.23 -20.98 23.27
N ARG A 165 -8.73 -21.61 22.21
CA ARG A 165 -9.32 -22.95 22.27
C ARG A 165 -8.30 -23.99 22.77
N ILE A 166 -7.07 -23.96 22.26
CA ILE A 166 -6.00 -24.88 22.67
C ILE A 166 -5.58 -24.61 24.12
N ARG A 167 -5.50 -23.34 24.54
CA ARG A 167 -5.18 -22.95 25.91
C ARG A 167 -6.24 -23.45 26.89
N ALA A 168 -7.52 -23.22 26.59
CA ALA A 168 -8.63 -23.71 27.40
C ALA A 168 -8.63 -25.25 27.52
N ALA A 169 -8.34 -25.97 26.42
CA ALA A 169 -8.21 -27.43 26.44
C ALA A 169 -7.04 -27.93 27.32
N ARG A 170 -6.06 -27.06 27.60
CA ARG A 170 -4.92 -27.33 28.50
C ARG A 170 -5.14 -26.78 29.92
N GLY A 171 -6.34 -26.28 30.22
CA GLY A 171 -6.64 -25.67 31.53
C GLY A 171 -5.95 -24.32 31.76
N LEU A 172 -5.48 -23.66 30.71
CA LEU A 172 -4.88 -22.33 30.77
C LEU A 172 -5.94 -21.26 30.53
N VAL A 173 -5.77 -20.09 31.16
CA VAL A 173 -6.58 -18.89 30.91
C VAL A 173 -6.42 -18.41 29.46
N SER A 174 -7.33 -17.56 28.98
CA SER A 174 -7.24 -17.00 27.63
C SER A 174 -5.94 -16.20 27.42
N ASN A 175 -5.58 -15.95 26.17
CA ASN A 175 -4.38 -15.17 25.87
C ASN A 175 -4.52 -13.71 26.36
N GLU A 176 -5.73 -13.15 26.33
CA GLU A 176 -6.04 -11.81 26.83
C GLU A 176 -5.89 -11.74 28.36
N GLU A 177 -6.45 -12.69 29.09
CA GLU A 177 -6.31 -12.76 30.55
C GLU A 177 -4.85 -12.92 30.97
N ALA A 178 -4.09 -13.79 30.29
CA ALA A 178 -2.66 -13.96 30.58
C ALA A 178 -1.85 -12.67 30.37
N LEU A 179 -2.18 -11.87 29.35
CA LEU A 179 -1.55 -10.57 29.13
C LEU A 179 -1.86 -9.56 30.24
N HIS A 180 -3.06 -9.62 30.82
CA HIS A 180 -3.43 -8.76 31.95
C HIS A 180 -2.74 -9.15 33.26
N GLU A 181 -2.35 -10.41 33.44
CA GLU A 181 -1.59 -10.87 34.60
C GLU A 181 -0.09 -10.47 34.55
N GLU A 182 0.45 -10.19 33.36
CA GLU A 182 1.86 -9.82 33.16
C GLU A 182 2.15 -8.30 33.27
N VAL A 183 1.10 -7.45 33.25
CA VAL A 183 1.20 -5.98 33.30
C VAL A 183 0.95 -5.46 34.71
#